data_AF-A0A3N0XYV9-F1
#
_entry.id   AF-A0A3N0XYV9-F1
#
_cell.length_a   1.000
_cell.length_b   1.000
_cell.length_c   1.000
_cell.angle_alpha   90.00
_cell.angle_beta   90.00
_cell.angle_gamma   90.00
#
_symmetry.space_group_name_H-M   'P 1'
#
loop_
_entity.id
_entity.type
_entity.pdbx_description
1 polymer ?
#
loop_
_entity_poly.entity_id
_entity_poly.type
_entity_poly.pdbx_seq_one_letter_code
_entity_poly.pdbx_strand_id
1 'polypeptide(L)'
;MNRWRQSVVEIQTRKRQVNECERAQAALSKVTACFQQMATSLGSNIDGSFLREELEETRTVAHKICSGLHRRLLTLLTEMEQGQEDKEQVERLWVIFLSSLENFQQDLKKVKALQEIFPLTQRKDRQALVNTGYAGGTSEVAARAAMVQTPWLSIEETERPDLKTHIRGIDVLLEEMLQRVNVPLWSVEPRQEADGGQEEDESLEDMMEVEVVSQNNLSGCCHHHNCKAGCLLCLLS
;
A
#
# COMPACT_ATOMS: atom_id res chain seq x y z
N MET A 1 -19.54 20.38 38.56
CA MET A 1 -18.35 20.70 37.73
C MET A 1 -17.67 19.47 37.09
N ASN A 2 -18.28 18.27 37.12
CA ASN A 2 -17.60 17.01 36.76
C ASN A 2 -18.01 16.48 35.36
N ARG A 3 -19.26 16.75 34.93
CA ARG A 3 -19.80 16.30 33.63
C ARG A 3 -19.06 16.88 32.42
N TRP A 4 -18.68 18.15 32.49
CA TRP A 4 -17.94 18.82 31.41
C TRP A 4 -16.52 18.27 31.23
N ARG A 5 -15.79 18.03 32.33
CA ARG A 5 -14.46 17.42 32.24
C ARG A 5 -14.53 16.01 31.65
N GLN A 6 -15.53 15.23 32.05
CA GLN A 6 -15.73 13.88 31.54
C GLN A 6 -16.02 13.87 30.03
N SER A 7 -16.89 14.77 29.56
CA SER A 7 -17.17 14.92 28.13
C SER A 7 -15.95 15.38 27.31
N VAL A 8 -15.12 16.29 27.84
CA VAL A 8 -13.88 16.71 27.15
C VAL A 8 -12.89 15.55 27.05
N VAL A 9 -12.74 14.77 28.11
CA VAL A 9 -11.87 13.57 28.12
C VAL A 9 -12.36 12.52 27.12
N GLU A 10 -13.67 12.28 27.04
CA GLU A 10 -14.27 11.37 26.06
C GLU A 10 -13.99 11.82 24.61
N ILE A 11 -14.16 13.11 24.32
CA ILE A 11 -13.85 13.67 22.98
C ILE A 11 -12.37 13.51 22.64
N GLN A 12 -11.46 13.84 23.57
CA GLN A 12 -10.03 13.70 23.36
C GLN A 12 -9.60 12.24 23.17
N THR A 13 -10.20 11.32 23.92
CA THR A 13 -9.95 9.88 23.81
C THR A 13 -10.39 9.37 22.46
N ARG A 14 -11.58 9.79 21.99
CA ARG A 14 -12.08 9.44 20.65
C ARG A 14 -11.19 9.96 19.54
N LYS A 15 -10.81 11.25 19.57
CA LYS A 15 -9.90 11.84 18.58
C LYS A 15 -8.57 11.10 18.51
N ARG A 16 -8.04 10.67 19.65
CA ARG A 16 -6.85 9.81 19.70
C ARG A 16 -7.07 8.45 19.03
N GLN A 17 -8.19 7.78 19.31
CA GLN A 17 -8.52 6.49 18.70
C GLN A 17 -8.69 6.59 17.18
N VAL A 18 -9.29 7.68 16.68
CA VAL A 18 -9.41 7.94 15.24
C VAL A 18 -8.04 8.11 14.59
N ASN A 19 -7.17 8.96 15.15
CA ASN A 19 -5.81 9.15 14.65
C ASN A 19 -4.99 7.84 14.69
N GLU A 20 -5.16 7.06 15.75
CA GLU A 20 -4.59 5.71 15.82
C GLU A 20 -5.05 4.83 14.64
N CYS A 21 -6.34 4.83 14.29
CA CYS A 21 -6.86 4.11 13.13
C CYS A 21 -6.32 4.65 11.79
N GLU A 22 -6.17 5.96 11.64
CA GLU A 22 -5.57 6.59 10.45
C GLU A 22 -4.12 6.12 10.23
N ARG A 23 -3.32 6.15 11.30
CA ARG A 23 -1.93 5.68 11.25
C ARG A 23 -1.85 4.20 10.90
N ALA A 24 -2.78 3.40 11.40
CA ALA A 24 -2.84 1.98 11.09
C ALA A 24 -3.32 1.70 9.66
N GLN A 25 -4.22 2.52 9.12
CA GLN A 25 -4.61 2.46 7.71
C GLN A 25 -3.42 2.78 6.80
N ALA A 26 -2.65 3.84 7.11
CA ALA A 26 -1.43 4.18 6.36
C ALA A 26 -0.37 3.06 6.45
N ALA A 27 -0.21 2.48 7.63
CA ALA A 27 0.62 1.30 7.86
C ALA A 27 0.17 0.11 7.01
N LEU A 28 -1.14 -0.19 6.96
CA LEU A 28 -1.70 -1.26 6.14
C LEU A 28 -1.41 -1.02 4.65
N SER A 29 -1.63 0.20 4.15
CA SER A 29 -1.33 0.56 2.75
C SER A 29 0.15 0.30 2.41
N LYS A 30 1.06 0.68 3.31
CA LYS A 30 2.51 0.44 3.10
C LYS A 30 2.85 -1.05 3.10
N VAL A 31 2.32 -1.82 4.06
CA VAL A 31 2.61 -3.27 4.17
C VAL A 31 2.03 -4.03 2.97
N THR A 32 0.81 -3.72 2.55
CA THR A 32 0.16 -4.36 1.39
C THR A 32 0.86 -4.01 0.08
N ALA A 33 1.33 -2.77 -0.09
CA ALA A 33 2.16 -2.39 -1.24
C ALA A 33 3.50 -3.17 -1.25
N CYS A 34 4.16 -3.31 -0.10
CA CYS A 34 5.37 -4.11 0.01
C CYS A 34 5.11 -5.60 -0.30
N PHE A 35 4.00 -6.14 0.21
CA PHE A 35 3.55 -7.51 -0.09
C PHE A 35 3.34 -7.70 -1.60
N GLN A 36 2.61 -6.78 -2.23
CA GLN A 36 2.34 -6.82 -3.66
C GLN A 36 3.64 -6.76 -4.48
N GLN A 37 4.55 -5.85 -4.13
CA GLN A 37 5.85 -5.75 -4.80
C GLN A 37 6.63 -7.06 -4.71
N MET A 38 6.71 -7.70 -3.55
CA MET A 38 7.36 -9.00 -3.41
C MET A 38 6.61 -10.12 -4.15
N ALA A 39 5.27 -10.08 -4.17
CA ALA A 39 4.45 -11.04 -4.89
C ALA A 39 4.71 -11.01 -6.41
N THR A 40 5.08 -9.86 -6.98
CA THR A 40 5.45 -9.77 -8.40
C THR A 40 6.74 -10.51 -8.75
N SER A 41 7.59 -10.78 -7.76
CA SER A 41 8.83 -11.53 -7.91
C SER A 41 8.63 -13.05 -7.89
N LEU A 42 7.45 -13.55 -7.54
CA LEU A 42 7.15 -14.99 -7.57
C LEU A 42 7.18 -15.53 -9.01
N GLY A 43 7.78 -16.71 -9.20
CA GLY A 43 7.99 -17.32 -10.51
C GLY A 43 9.15 -16.73 -11.31
N SER A 44 9.82 -15.69 -10.81
CA SER A 44 11.01 -15.12 -11.44
C SER A 44 12.29 -15.85 -11.02
N ASN A 45 13.43 -15.53 -11.64
CA ASN A 45 14.75 -16.06 -11.27
C ASN A 45 15.19 -15.70 -9.83
N ILE A 46 14.55 -14.72 -9.18
CA ILE A 46 14.78 -14.37 -7.78
C ILE A 46 13.82 -15.08 -6.80
N ASP A 47 12.85 -15.86 -7.31
CA ASP A 47 11.96 -16.66 -6.45
C ASP A 47 12.75 -17.77 -5.74
N GLY A 48 12.50 -17.89 -4.44
CA GLY A 48 13.26 -18.74 -3.53
C GLY A 48 12.60 -18.84 -2.17
N SER A 49 13.09 -19.76 -1.33
CA SER A 49 12.59 -19.93 0.04
C SER A 49 12.64 -18.63 0.85
N PHE A 50 13.73 -17.89 0.73
CA PHE A 50 13.92 -16.60 1.40
C PHE A 50 12.84 -15.58 1.01
N LEU A 51 12.60 -15.35 -0.29
CA LEU A 51 11.53 -14.46 -0.74
C LEU A 51 10.16 -14.89 -0.19
N ARG A 52 9.88 -16.20 -0.19
CA ARG A 52 8.58 -16.73 0.28
C ARG A 52 8.41 -16.61 1.78
N GLU A 53 9.49 -16.68 2.55
CA GLU A 53 9.50 -16.43 3.99
C GLU A 53 9.23 -14.94 4.29
N GLU A 54 9.95 -14.03 3.66
CA GLU A 54 9.74 -12.57 3.80
C GLU A 54 8.31 -12.14 3.40
N LEU A 55 7.80 -12.71 2.30
CA LEU A 55 6.43 -12.49 1.83
C LEU A 55 5.40 -12.92 2.88
N GLU A 56 5.66 -14.04 3.53
CA GLU A 56 4.81 -14.65 4.53
C GLU A 56 4.88 -13.92 5.88
N GLU A 57 6.05 -13.42 6.27
CA GLU A 57 6.19 -12.52 7.42
C GLU A 57 5.44 -11.21 7.19
N THR A 58 5.60 -10.61 6.01
CA THR A 58 4.87 -9.41 5.60
C THR A 58 3.35 -9.64 5.61
N ARG A 59 2.89 -10.80 5.13
CA ARG A 59 1.48 -11.22 5.22
C ARG A 59 0.98 -11.27 6.66
N THR A 60 1.82 -11.76 7.57
CA THR A 60 1.49 -11.87 9.00
C THR A 60 1.32 -10.48 9.62
N VAL A 61 2.20 -9.54 9.28
CA VAL A 61 2.07 -8.14 9.72
C VAL A 61 0.77 -7.52 9.18
N ALA A 62 0.48 -7.69 7.89
CA ALA A 62 -0.76 -7.20 7.29
C ALA A 62 -2.00 -7.76 8.00
N HIS A 63 -2.02 -9.07 8.24
CA HIS A 63 -3.12 -9.75 8.94
C HIS A 63 -3.40 -9.13 10.31
N LYS A 64 -2.35 -8.93 11.12
CA LYS A 64 -2.49 -8.31 12.45
C LYS A 64 -3.02 -6.88 12.39
N ILE A 65 -2.54 -6.09 11.42
CA ILE A 65 -3.05 -4.73 11.21
C ILE A 65 -4.54 -4.78 10.85
N CYS A 66 -4.95 -5.63 9.88
CA CYS A 66 -6.34 -5.78 9.46
C CYS A 66 -7.26 -6.16 10.63
N SER A 67 -6.91 -7.19 11.40
CA SER A 67 -7.71 -7.65 12.53
C SER A 67 -7.87 -6.57 13.61
N GLY A 68 -6.77 -5.88 13.94
CA GLY A 68 -6.77 -4.82 14.95
C GLY A 68 -7.53 -3.57 14.50
N LEU A 69 -7.40 -3.20 13.22
CA LEU A 69 -8.07 -2.04 12.63
C LEU A 69 -9.58 -2.27 12.47
N HIS A 70 -9.98 -3.44 11.97
CA HIS A 70 -11.39 -3.82 11.87
C HIS A 70 -12.13 -3.65 13.19
N ARG A 71 -11.60 -4.27 14.26
CA ARG A 71 -12.23 -4.24 15.58
C ARG A 71 -12.41 -2.81 16.10
N ARG A 72 -11.40 -1.95 15.92
CA ARG A 72 -11.41 -0.56 16.39
C ARG A 72 -12.38 0.31 15.61
N LEU A 73 -12.35 0.23 14.28
CA LEU A 73 -13.29 0.95 13.43
C LEU A 73 -14.73 0.52 13.71
N LEU A 74 -14.98 -0.78 13.86
CA LEU A 74 -16.31 -1.30 14.21
C LEU A 74 -16.79 -0.76 15.57
N THR A 75 -15.94 -0.77 16.59
CA THR A 75 -16.26 -0.18 17.90
C THR A 75 -16.59 1.31 17.78
N LEU A 76 -15.74 2.09 17.11
CA LEU A 76 -15.97 3.53 16.91
C LEU A 76 -17.29 3.80 16.18
N LEU A 77 -17.56 3.12 15.07
CA LEU A 77 -18.79 3.32 14.29
C LEU A 77 -20.05 2.91 15.03
N THR A 78 -19.96 1.93 15.93
CA THR A 78 -21.09 1.49 16.75
C THR A 78 -21.39 2.46 17.90
N GLU A 79 -20.34 3.07 18.48
CA GLU A 79 -20.47 3.99 19.62
C GLU A 79 -20.76 5.45 19.21
N MET A 80 -20.51 5.82 17.95
CA MET A 80 -20.66 7.19 17.45
C MET A 80 -22.12 7.57 17.14
N GLU A 81 -22.55 8.71 17.69
CA GLU A 81 -23.86 9.31 17.41
C GLU A 81 -23.82 10.18 16.14
N GLN A 82 -25.00 10.46 15.57
CA GLN A 82 -25.14 11.36 14.41
C GLN A 82 -24.68 12.78 14.75
N GLY A 83 -23.94 13.43 13.85
CA GLY A 83 -23.47 14.81 14.02
C GLY A 83 -22.15 14.97 14.80
N GLN A 84 -21.47 13.87 15.14
CA GLN A 84 -20.10 13.92 15.66
C GLN A 84 -19.12 14.23 14.52
N GLU A 85 -18.32 15.28 14.66
CA GLU A 85 -17.31 15.74 13.67
C GLU A 85 -16.40 14.59 13.19
N ASP A 86 -16.01 13.70 14.10
CA ASP A 86 -15.10 12.60 13.80
C ASP A 86 -15.80 11.44 13.05
N LYS A 87 -17.13 11.37 13.02
CA LYS A 87 -17.87 10.22 12.47
C LYS A 87 -17.65 10.07 10.97
N GLU A 88 -17.78 11.16 10.21
CA GLU A 88 -17.52 11.16 8.77
C GLU A 88 -16.10 10.67 8.45
N GLN A 89 -15.12 11.03 9.29
CA GLN A 89 -13.75 10.58 9.14
C GLN A 89 -13.61 9.07 9.40
N VAL A 90 -14.31 8.53 10.41
CA VAL A 90 -14.29 7.08 10.67
C VAL A 90 -15.02 6.30 9.57
N GLU A 91 -16.14 6.81 9.07
CA GLU A 91 -16.86 6.21 7.93
C GLU A 91 -15.99 6.19 6.67
N ARG A 92 -15.23 7.25 6.43
CA ARG A 92 -14.22 7.28 5.36
C ARG A 92 -13.15 6.22 5.55
N LEU A 93 -12.57 6.12 6.74
CA LEU A 93 -11.56 5.10 7.05
C LEU A 93 -12.11 3.69 6.84
N TRP A 94 -13.38 3.46 7.17
CA TRP A 94 -14.05 2.19 6.90
C TRP A 94 -14.08 1.83 5.41
N VAL A 95 -14.45 2.77 4.55
CA VAL A 95 -14.50 2.55 3.10
C VAL A 95 -13.10 2.35 2.50
N ILE A 96 -12.10 3.11 2.95
CA ILE A 96 -10.69 2.94 2.52
C ILE A 96 -10.17 1.57 2.98
N PHE A 97 -10.49 1.17 4.21
CA PHE A 97 -10.11 -0.13 4.76
C PHE A 97 -10.74 -1.29 3.97
N LEU A 98 -12.03 -1.19 3.67
CA LEU A 98 -12.74 -2.16 2.84
C LEU A 98 -12.04 -2.34 1.48
N SER A 99 -11.76 -1.24 0.78
CA SER A 99 -11.07 -1.27 -0.52
C SER A 99 -9.66 -1.87 -0.41
N SER A 100 -8.96 -1.59 0.68
CA SER A 100 -7.62 -2.14 0.94
C SER A 100 -7.66 -3.65 1.20
N LEU A 101 -8.68 -4.15 1.89
CA LEU A 101 -8.89 -5.59 2.10
C LEU A 101 -9.20 -6.32 0.79
N GLU A 102 -10.03 -5.75 -0.07
CA GLU A 102 -10.36 -6.34 -1.38
C GLU A 102 -9.10 -6.49 -2.24
N ASN A 103 -8.30 -5.42 -2.35
CA ASN A 103 -7.04 -5.45 -3.10
C ASN A 103 -6.05 -6.47 -2.49
N PHE A 104 -5.89 -6.46 -1.17
CA PHE A 104 -5.00 -7.41 -0.50
C PHE A 104 -5.47 -8.86 -0.69
N GLN A 105 -6.78 -9.11 -0.69
CA GLN A 105 -7.32 -10.43 -0.96
C GLN A 105 -6.99 -10.92 -2.39
N GLN A 106 -7.09 -10.04 -3.38
CA GLN A 106 -6.69 -10.35 -4.75
C GLN A 106 -5.20 -10.72 -4.82
N ASP A 107 -4.34 -9.96 -4.12
CA ASP A 107 -2.92 -10.27 -4.04
C ASP A 107 -2.65 -11.62 -3.34
N LEU A 108 -3.37 -11.97 -2.27
CA LEU A 108 -3.27 -13.28 -1.63
C LEU A 108 -3.68 -14.43 -2.58
N LYS A 109 -4.80 -14.25 -3.30
CA LYS A 109 -5.29 -15.21 -4.30
C LYS A 109 -4.25 -15.38 -5.43
N LYS A 110 -3.64 -14.29 -5.88
CA LYS A 110 -2.54 -14.28 -6.86
C LYS A 110 -1.30 -15.01 -6.35
N VAL A 111 -0.85 -14.72 -5.13
CA VAL A 111 0.30 -15.40 -4.51
C VAL A 111 0.06 -16.90 -4.42
N LYS A 112 -1.12 -17.32 -3.95
CA LYS A 112 -1.49 -18.73 -3.88
C LYS A 112 -1.37 -19.41 -5.25
N ALA A 113 -1.94 -18.79 -6.30
CA ALA A 113 -1.87 -19.33 -7.66
C ALA A 113 -0.43 -19.40 -8.17
N LEU A 114 0.39 -18.36 -7.95
CA LEU A 114 1.79 -18.34 -8.37
C LEU A 114 2.63 -19.41 -7.65
N GLN A 115 2.41 -19.62 -6.35
CA GLN A 115 3.09 -20.68 -5.61
C GLN A 115 2.72 -22.09 -6.08
N GLU A 116 1.49 -22.28 -6.58
CA GLU A 116 1.03 -23.53 -7.18
C GLU A 116 1.63 -23.75 -8.59
N ILE A 117 1.75 -22.69 -9.39
CA ILE A 117 2.35 -22.74 -10.74
C ILE A 117 3.88 -22.94 -10.68
N PHE A 118 4.53 -22.29 -9.72
CA PHE A 118 5.98 -22.35 -9.52
C PHE A 118 6.28 -23.04 -8.19
N PRO A 119 6.22 -24.38 -8.09
CA PRO A 119 6.65 -25.07 -6.88
C PRO A 119 8.15 -24.84 -6.61
N LEU A 120 8.58 -24.94 -5.36
CA LEU A 120 10.02 -24.92 -4.98
C LEU A 120 10.42 -26.18 -4.21
N THR A 121 9.68 -27.27 -4.41
CA THR A 121 9.85 -28.52 -3.65
C THR A 121 11.05 -29.33 -4.12
N GLN A 122 11.43 -29.20 -5.40
CA GLN A 122 12.51 -29.94 -6.02
C GLN A 122 13.44 -29.00 -6.77
N ARG A 123 14.72 -29.41 -6.90
CA ARG A 123 15.73 -28.63 -7.64
C ARG A 123 15.33 -28.36 -9.09
N LYS A 124 14.63 -29.30 -9.74
CA LYS A 124 14.14 -29.17 -11.12
C LYS A 124 13.10 -28.06 -11.28
N ASP A 125 12.37 -27.72 -10.22
CA ASP A 125 11.33 -26.70 -10.27
C ASP A 125 11.92 -25.31 -10.58
N ARG A 126 13.20 -25.09 -10.23
CA ARG A 126 13.94 -23.87 -10.59
C ARG A 126 14.11 -23.67 -12.10
N GLN A 127 13.96 -24.72 -12.92
CA GLN A 127 14.02 -24.61 -14.38
C GLN A 127 12.77 -23.96 -14.97
N ALA A 128 11.65 -23.95 -14.24
CA ALA A 128 10.41 -23.29 -14.64
C ALA A 128 10.41 -21.78 -14.35
N LEU A 129 11.40 -21.28 -13.60
CA LEU A 129 11.49 -19.85 -13.25
C LEU A 129 11.84 -19.00 -14.47
N VAL A 130 11.21 -17.84 -14.57
CA VAL A 130 11.34 -16.93 -15.70
C VAL A 130 12.33 -15.82 -15.37
N ASN A 131 13.25 -15.53 -16.29
CA ASN A 131 14.08 -14.34 -16.17
C ASN A 131 13.28 -13.12 -16.62
N THR A 132 12.89 -12.26 -15.67
CA THR A 132 12.11 -11.04 -15.93
C THR A 132 13.00 -9.81 -16.17
N GLY A 133 14.33 -9.96 -16.14
CA GLY A 133 15.28 -8.85 -16.24
C GLY A 133 15.36 -7.98 -14.98
N TYR A 134 14.63 -8.32 -13.91
CA TYR A 134 14.70 -7.63 -12.62
C TYR A 134 15.95 -8.06 -11.85
N ALA A 135 16.80 -7.09 -11.49
CA ALA A 135 18.08 -7.32 -10.80
C ALA A 135 18.08 -6.82 -9.34
N GLY A 136 16.94 -6.37 -8.81
CA GLY A 136 16.80 -5.89 -7.44
C GLY A 136 16.52 -7.01 -6.44
N GLY A 137 16.95 -6.83 -5.18
CA GLY A 137 16.55 -7.71 -4.08
C GLY A 137 15.22 -7.26 -3.45
N THR A 138 14.43 -8.20 -2.96
CA THR A 138 13.18 -7.90 -2.22
C THR A 138 13.40 -7.61 -0.73
N SER A 139 14.62 -7.79 -0.22
CA SER A 139 14.94 -7.62 1.20
C SER A 139 14.68 -6.20 1.70
N GLU A 140 15.01 -5.16 0.92
CA GLU A 140 14.71 -3.77 1.28
C GLU A 140 13.19 -3.51 1.35
N VAL A 141 12.42 -4.19 0.50
CA VAL A 141 10.95 -4.11 0.48
C VAL A 141 10.39 -4.72 1.76
N ALA A 142 10.89 -5.89 2.14
CA ALA A 142 10.47 -6.56 3.37
C ALA A 142 10.87 -5.77 4.63
N ALA A 143 12.08 -5.21 4.66
CA ALA A 143 12.52 -4.34 5.75
C ALA A 143 11.58 -3.12 5.92
N ARG A 144 11.13 -2.49 4.83
CA ARG A 144 10.14 -1.40 4.89
C ARG A 144 8.82 -1.82 5.50
N ALA A 145 8.38 -3.05 5.27
CA ALA A 145 7.17 -3.61 5.88
C ALA A 145 7.39 -3.93 7.38
N ALA A 146 8.53 -4.53 7.73
CA ALA A 146 8.87 -4.89 9.11
C ALA A 146 9.04 -3.67 10.03
N MET A 147 9.47 -2.52 9.49
CA MET A 147 9.62 -1.27 10.25
C MET A 147 8.29 -0.57 10.55
N VAL A 148 7.16 -1.07 10.01
CA VAL A 148 5.86 -0.47 10.27
C VAL A 148 5.46 -0.70 11.72
N GLN A 149 5.19 0.39 12.42
CA GLN A 149 4.73 0.37 13.80
C GLN A 149 3.26 0.79 13.87
N THR A 150 2.45 -0.02 14.54
CA THR A 150 1.14 0.38 15.03
C THR A 150 1.07 0.04 16.52
N PRO A 151 0.39 0.84 17.35
CA PRO A 151 0.42 0.68 18.81
C PRO A 151 -0.04 -0.69 19.33
N TRP A 152 -0.78 -1.47 18.54
CA TRP A 152 -1.35 -2.76 18.94
C TRP A 152 -0.70 -3.99 18.29
N LEU A 153 0.21 -3.79 17.33
CA LEU A 153 0.89 -4.90 16.66
C LEU A 153 1.68 -5.80 17.63
N SER A 154 2.12 -5.25 18.77
CA SER A 154 2.87 -5.96 19.81
C SER A 154 2.01 -6.56 20.93
N ILE A 155 0.74 -6.17 21.04
CA ILE A 155 -0.12 -6.51 22.18
C ILE A 155 -1.08 -7.67 21.85
N GLU A 156 -1.48 -7.79 20.58
CA GLU A 156 -2.50 -8.75 20.15
C GLU A 156 -1.84 -10.01 19.58
N GLU A 157 -1.89 -11.10 20.35
CA GLU A 157 -1.52 -12.43 19.87
C GLU A 157 -2.62 -12.95 18.95
N THR A 158 -2.45 -12.70 17.65
CA THR A 158 -3.28 -13.30 16.62
C THR A 158 -2.54 -14.52 16.09
N GLU A 159 -3.16 -15.70 16.17
CA GLU A 159 -2.64 -16.90 15.52
C GLU A 159 -2.42 -16.61 14.05
N ARG A 160 -1.26 -17.01 13.52
CA ARG A 160 -0.91 -16.80 12.11
C ARG A 160 -1.65 -17.82 11.26
N PRO A 161 -2.70 -17.44 10.51
CA PRO A 161 -3.42 -18.40 9.68
C PRO A 161 -2.55 -18.83 8.50
N ASP A 162 -2.71 -20.06 8.02
CA ASP A 162 -2.17 -20.45 6.72
C ASP A 162 -2.81 -19.62 5.59
N LEU A 163 -2.17 -19.60 4.42
CA LEU A 163 -2.60 -18.76 3.29
C LEU A 163 -4.05 -19.00 2.86
N LYS A 164 -4.52 -20.27 2.84
CA LYS A 164 -5.89 -20.59 2.41
C LYS A 164 -6.90 -20.14 3.46
N THR A 165 -6.61 -20.40 4.73
CA THR A 165 -7.44 -19.93 5.84
C THR A 165 -7.49 -18.40 5.89
N HIS A 166 -6.38 -17.72 5.59
CA HIS A 166 -6.34 -16.26 5.54
C HIS A 166 -7.23 -15.68 4.44
N ILE A 167 -7.18 -16.23 3.22
CA ILE A 167 -8.04 -15.79 2.11
C ILE A 167 -9.52 -15.88 2.51
N ARG A 168 -9.94 -17.04 3.03
CA ARG A 168 -11.31 -17.26 3.52
C ARG A 168 -11.65 -16.31 4.67
N GLY A 169 -10.70 -16.06 5.57
CA GLY A 169 -10.88 -15.12 6.67
C GLY A 169 -11.16 -13.70 6.17
N ILE A 170 -10.49 -13.27 5.10
CA ILE A 170 -10.79 -11.98 4.46
C ILE A 170 -12.15 -12.00 3.76
N ASP A 171 -12.56 -13.10 3.10
CA ASP A 171 -13.91 -13.20 2.51
C ASP A 171 -15.00 -12.97 3.58
N VAL A 172 -14.88 -13.66 4.73
CA VAL A 172 -15.80 -13.49 5.86
C VAL A 172 -15.76 -12.08 6.44
N LEU A 173 -14.56 -11.50 6.55
CA LEU A 173 -14.37 -10.16 7.07
C LEU A 173 -15.04 -9.10 6.17
N LEU A 174 -14.88 -9.22 4.85
CA LEU A 174 -15.53 -8.31 3.89
C LEU A 174 -17.05 -8.40 3.99
N GLU A 175 -17.61 -9.61 4.08
CA GLU A 175 -19.05 -9.80 4.28
C GLU A 175 -19.53 -9.17 5.59
N GLU A 176 -18.80 -9.38 6.69
CA GLU A 176 -19.11 -8.77 7.98
C GLU A 176 -19.09 -7.25 7.89
N MET A 177 -18.06 -6.67 7.26
CA MET A 177 -17.94 -5.22 7.13
C MET A 177 -19.10 -4.60 6.34
N LEU A 178 -19.57 -5.28 5.29
CA LEU A 178 -20.71 -4.82 4.49
C LEU A 178 -22.06 -4.94 5.22
N GLN A 179 -22.15 -5.82 6.23
CA GLN A 179 -23.40 -6.08 6.96
C GLN A 179 -23.53 -5.30 8.28
N ARG A 180 -22.41 -5.02 8.95
CA ARG A 180 -22.41 -4.47 10.33
C ARG A 180 -22.64 -2.97 10.40
N VAL A 181 -22.16 -2.22 9.42
CA VAL A 181 -22.27 -0.76 9.42
C VAL A 181 -22.89 -0.28 8.12
N ASN A 182 -23.95 0.52 8.22
CA ASN A 182 -24.63 1.10 7.07
C ASN A 182 -23.88 2.35 6.57
N VAL A 183 -22.66 2.16 6.04
CA VAL A 183 -21.88 3.20 5.37
C VAL A 183 -21.89 2.90 3.87
N PRO A 184 -22.74 3.56 3.07
CA PRO A 184 -22.72 3.38 1.63
C PRO A 184 -21.39 3.85 1.03
N LEU A 185 -20.80 3.08 0.11
CA LEU A 185 -19.52 3.47 -0.51
C LEU A 185 -19.57 4.84 -1.21
N TRP A 186 -20.75 5.26 -1.66
CA TRP A 186 -20.98 6.53 -2.35
C TRP A 186 -21.24 7.72 -1.41
N SER A 187 -21.38 7.51 -0.10
CA SER A 187 -21.68 8.59 0.85
C SER A 187 -20.44 9.32 1.37
N VAL A 188 -19.24 8.81 1.07
CA VAL A 188 -17.98 9.38 1.56
C VAL A 188 -17.41 10.34 0.52
N GLU A 189 -17.38 11.63 0.84
CA GLU A 189 -16.75 12.64 -0.02
C GLU A 189 -15.23 12.45 -0.06
N PRO A 190 -14.54 12.43 -1.22
CA PRO A 190 -13.08 12.41 -1.28
C PRO A 190 -12.49 13.67 -0.62
N ARG A 191 -11.51 13.51 0.27
CA ARG A 191 -10.77 14.65 0.83
C ARG A 191 -9.45 14.70 0.08
N GLN A 192 -9.31 15.66 -0.81
CA GLN A 192 -8.01 16.01 -1.32
C GLN A 192 -7.25 16.58 -0.13
N GLU A 193 -6.18 15.90 0.30
CA GLU A 193 -5.17 16.59 1.10
C GLU A 193 -4.66 17.68 0.15
N ALA A 194 -5.00 18.92 0.44
CA ALA A 194 -4.28 20.05 -0.12
C ALA A 194 -2.85 19.86 0.39
N ASP A 195 -2.02 19.21 -0.41
CA ASP A 195 -0.58 19.30 -0.27
C ASP A 195 -0.30 20.79 -0.45
N GLY A 196 -0.26 21.51 0.66
CA GLY A 196 0.15 22.90 0.73
C GLY A 196 1.64 22.96 0.49
N GLY A 197 2.07 22.51 -0.70
CA GLY A 197 3.22 23.12 -1.32
C GLY A 197 2.91 24.61 -1.35
N GLN A 198 3.69 25.38 -0.59
CA GLN A 198 3.89 26.78 -0.94
C GLN A 198 4.54 26.77 -2.32
N GLU A 199 3.72 26.63 -3.36
CA GLU A 199 4.02 27.20 -4.65
C GLU A 199 3.99 28.70 -4.39
N GLU A 200 5.19 29.24 -4.15
CA GLU A 200 5.44 30.65 -4.41
C GLU A 200 4.82 30.93 -5.78
N ASP A 201 3.92 31.92 -5.79
CA ASP A 201 3.19 32.42 -6.94
C ASP A 201 4.23 32.96 -7.95
N GLU A 202 4.91 32.06 -8.67
CA GLU A 202 5.71 32.38 -9.84
C GLU A 202 4.72 32.77 -10.93
N SER A 203 4.34 34.05 -10.88
CA SER A 203 3.85 34.89 -11.96
C SER A 203 3.81 34.16 -13.30
N LEU A 204 2.60 33.79 -13.73
CA LEU A 204 2.26 33.20 -15.03
C LEU A 204 2.71 34.05 -16.25
N GLU A 205 3.35 35.21 -16.03
CA GLU A 205 3.85 36.09 -17.09
C GLU A 205 5.19 35.64 -17.70
N ASP A 206 6.01 34.83 -17.02
CA ASP A 206 7.32 34.38 -17.56
C ASP A 206 7.22 33.16 -18.48
N MET A 207 6.04 32.54 -18.62
CA MET A 207 5.82 31.37 -19.49
C MET A 207 5.47 31.73 -20.95
N MET A 208 5.46 33.02 -21.30
CA MET A 208 5.17 33.52 -22.64
C MET A 208 6.38 34.08 -23.40
N GLU A 209 7.61 33.86 -22.94
CA GLU A 209 8.80 34.16 -23.74
C GLU A 209 9.03 33.05 -24.79
N VAL A 210 8.47 33.26 -25.98
CA VAL A 210 8.77 32.46 -27.16
C VAL A 210 10.15 32.87 -27.69
N GLU A 211 11.20 32.14 -27.28
CA GLU A 211 12.51 32.24 -27.93
C GLU A 211 12.41 31.77 -29.39
N VAL A 212 12.59 32.71 -30.32
CA VAL A 212 12.71 32.42 -31.74
C VAL A 212 14.11 31.85 -32.00
N VAL A 213 14.22 30.52 -32.00
CA VAL A 213 15.45 29.82 -32.39
C VAL A 213 15.64 29.96 -33.90
N SER A 214 16.60 30.81 -34.28
CA SER A 214 17.10 30.94 -35.65
C SER A 214 17.77 29.63 -36.08
N GLN A 215 17.16 28.93 -37.05
CA GLN A 215 17.77 27.78 -37.71
C GLN A 215 19.00 28.24 -38.51
N ASN A 216 20.17 27.74 -38.14
CA ASN A 216 21.24 27.53 -39.10
C ASN A 216 22.22 26.43 -38.65
N ASN A 217 22.36 25.46 -39.55
CA ASN A 217 23.52 24.60 -39.79
C ASN A 217 23.79 23.42 -38.83
N LEU A 218 23.46 22.23 -39.37
CA LEU A 218 24.37 21.09 -39.55
C LEU A 218 25.49 20.93 -38.51
N SER A 219 25.35 19.98 -37.57
CA SER A 219 26.33 18.90 -37.32
C SER A 219 26.18 18.26 -35.94
N GLY A 220 26.33 16.94 -35.88
CA GLY A 220 27.08 16.30 -34.80
C GLY A 220 26.31 15.81 -33.57
N CYS A 221 25.97 14.52 -33.60
CA CYS A 221 25.58 13.72 -32.44
C CYS A 221 26.64 13.78 -31.31
N CYS A 222 26.17 13.94 -30.07
CA CYS A 222 26.80 13.50 -28.81
C CYS A 222 28.09 14.21 -28.36
N HIS A 223 27.97 15.23 -27.49
CA HIS A 223 29.04 15.62 -26.56
C HIS A 223 28.92 14.82 -25.25
N HIS A 224 29.53 13.64 -25.21
CA HIS A 224 29.83 12.98 -23.94
C HIS A 224 31.23 12.37 -23.99
N HIS A 225 32.06 12.72 -23.00
CA HIS A 225 33.52 12.57 -23.04
C HIS A 225 34.05 11.12 -22.95
N ASN A 226 33.21 10.10 -23.09
CA ASN A 226 33.62 8.68 -22.97
C ASN A 226 32.95 7.72 -23.96
N CYS A 227 32.42 8.19 -25.10
CA CYS A 227 31.86 7.29 -26.12
C CYS A 227 32.97 6.71 -27.03
N LYS A 228 33.71 5.71 -26.53
CA LYS A 228 34.64 4.89 -27.33
C LYS A 228 34.02 3.51 -27.59
N ALA A 229 33.05 3.46 -28.51
CA ALA A 229 32.79 2.35 -29.43
C ALA A 229 31.31 2.37 -29.89
N GLY A 230 31.09 2.56 -31.19
CA GLY A 230 29.94 1.97 -31.88
C GLY A 230 28.85 2.92 -32.38
N CYS A 231 29.15 3.80 -33.34
CA CYS A 231 28.13 4.41 -34.21
C CYS A 231 28.45 4.11 -35.69
N LEU A 232 28.25 2.86 -36.11
CA LEU A 232 28.44 2.42 -37.50
C LEU A 232 27.13 2.19 -38.28
N LEU A 233 25.99 2.71 -37.82
CA LEU A 233 24.70 2.42 -38.49
C LEU A 233 23.86 3.63 -38.93
N CYS A 234 24.43 4.85 -39.00
CA CYS A 234 23.67 6.02 -39.45
C CYS A 234 23.83 6.37 -40.95
N LEU A 235 24.12 5.41 -41.83
CA LEU A 235 24.26 5.66 -43.28
C LEU A 235 23.18 4.99 -44.16
N LEU A 236 21.97 4.77 -43.63
CA LEU A 236 20.82 4.38 -44.45
C LEU A 236 19.56 5.12 -44.01
N SER A 237 19.44 6.40 -44.40
CA SER A 237 18.21 7.09 -44.80
C SER A 237 18.57 8.46 -45.35
#